data_AF-A0A353Y748-F1
#
_entry.id   AF-A0A353Y748-F1
#
_cell.length_a   1.000
_cell.length_b   1.000
_cell.length_c   1.000
_cell.angle_alpha   90.00
_cell.angle_beta   90.00
_cell.angle_gamma   90.00
#
_symmetry.space_group_name_H-M   'P 1'
#
loop_
_entity.id
_entity.type
_entity.pdbx_description
1 polymer ?
#
loop_
_entity_poly.entity_id
_entity_poly.type
_entity_poly.pdbx_seq_one_letter_code
_entity_poly.pdbx_strand_id
1 'polypeptide(L)' 'MRVLELTQIMSGPTCGQLLADMGADVIKVEKMPGGDDARGYRDPAVNGVSAPFMMMNRN' A
#
# COMPACT_ATOMS: atom_id res chain seq x y z
N MET A 1 -15.20 -4.53 -9.72
CA MET A 1 -15.24 -3.13 -9.25
C MET A 1 -13.83 -2.55 -9.36
N ARG A 2 -13.65 -1.30 -9.78
CA ARG A 2 -12.33 -0.65 -9.86
C ARG A 2 -12.23 0.46 -8.82
N VAL A 3 -11.12 0.52 -8.09
CA VAL A 3 -10.88 1.46 -6.98
C VAL A 3 -9.57 2.18 -7.22
N LEU A 4 -9.58 3.51 -7.06
CA LEU A 4 -8.35 4.31 -7.02
C LEU A 4 -8.02 4.60 -5.56
N GLU A 5 -6.89 4.09 -5.10
CA GLU A 5 -6.40 4.19 -3.72
C GLU A 5 -5.36 5.32 -3.66
N LEU A 6 -5.70 6.42 -2.97
CA LEU A 6 -4.91 7.67 -2.91
C LEU A 6 -4.33 7.96 -1.52
N THR A 7 -4.55 7.05 -0.58
CA THR A 7 -4.19 7.16 0.83
C THR A 7 -2.81 6.56 1.09
N GLN A 8 -2.32 6.74 2.31
CA GLN A 8 -0.94 6.43 2.68
C GLN A 8 -0.88 5.79 4.06
N ILE A 9 0.29 5.23 4.38
CA ILE A 9 0.67 4.71 5.69
C ILE A 9 -0.08 3.45 6.09
N MET A 10 -1.34 3.53 6.55
CA MET A 10 -1.98 2.38 7.19
C MET A 10 -3.49 2.27 7.01
N SER A 11 -4.28 3.24 7.47
CA SER A 11 -5.74 3.07 7.54
C SER A 11 -6.39 2.90 6.17
N GLY A 12 -6.03 3.75 5.21
CA GLY A 12 -6.59 3.67 3.87
C GLY A 12 -5.98 2.55 3.01
N PRO A 13 -4.65 2.26 3.04
CA PRO A 13 -4.11 1.06 2.39
C PRO A 13 -4.75 -0.23 2.93
N THR A 14 -5.03 -0.32 4.23
CA THR A 14 -5.75 -1.47 4.81
C THR A 14 -7.15 -1.61 4.21
N CYS A 15 -7.88 -0.51 4.03
CA CYS A 15 -9.19 -0.53 3.37
C CYS A 15 -9.09 -0.97 1.90
N GLY A 16 -8.14 -0.38 1.14
CA GLY A 16 -7.89 -0.75 -0.25
C GLY A 16 -7.52 -2.23 -0.39
N GLN A 17 -6.67 -2.73 0.49
CA GLN A 17 -6.26 -4.13 0.51
C GLN A 17 -7.44 -5.06 0.84
N LEU A 18 -8.33 -4.71 1.77
CA LEU A 18 -9.54 -5.49 2.02
C LEU A 18 -10.47 -5.53 0.80
N LEU A 19 -10.58 -4.41 0.06
CA LEU A 19 -11.34 -4.38 -1.19
C LEU A 19 -10.70 -5.27 -2.26
N ALA A 20 -9.37 -5.25 -2.38
CA ALA A 20 -8.62 -6.13 -3.29
C ALA A 20 -8.78 -7.61 -2.91
N ASP A 21 -8.69 -7.94 -1.62
CA ASP A 21 -8.93 -9.29 -1.09
C ASP A 21 -10.36 -9.79 -1.43
N MET A 22 -11.33 -8.89 -1.59
CA MET A 22 -12.70 -9.19 -2.03
C MET A 22 -12.90 -9.14 -3.56
N GLY A 23 -11.83 -9.02 -4.35
CA GLY A 23 -11.86 -9.08 -5.82
C GLY A 23 -12.04 -7.74 -6.52
N ALA A 24 -11.83 -6.61 -5.83
CA ALA A 24 -11.72 -5.32 -6.49
C ALA A 24 -10.36 -5.18 -7.21
N ASP A 25 -10.36 -4.49 -8.36
CA ASP A 25 -9.14 -4.05 -9.03
C ASP A 25 -8.72 -2.70 -8.42
N VAL A 26 -7.74 -2.75 -7.51
CA VAL A 26 -7.32 -1.60 -6.71
C VAL A 26 -6.00 -1.06 -7.24
N ILE A 27 -6.05 0.17 -7.75
CA ILE A 27 -4.87 0.85 -8.28
C ILE A 27 -4.40 1.87 -7.24
N LYS A 28 -3.24 1.61 -6.66
CA LYS A 28 -2.56 2.56 -5.76
C LYS A 28 -1.91 3.67 -6.57
N VAL A 29 -2.31 4.91 -6.29
CA VAL A 29 -1.77 6.12 -6.91
C VAL A 29 -0.95 6.85 -5.88
N GLU A 30 0.36 6.90 -6.09
CA GLU A 30 1.30 7.45 -5.12
C GLU A 30 1.89 8.79 -5.57
N LYS A 31 2.35 9.59 -4.59
CA LYS A 31 3.02 10.86 -4.86
C LYS A 31 4.40 10.65 -5.50
N MET A 32 4.77 11.55 -6.42
CA MET A 32 6.10 11.60 -7.01
C MET A 32 6.84 12.88 -6.57
N PRO A 33 8.11 12.78 -6.11
CA PRO A 33 8.87 11.57 -5.85
C PRO A 33 8.52 10.93 -4.48
N GLY A 34 8.98 9.69 -4.27
CA GLY A 34 9.01 9.06 -2.94
C GLY A 34 7.94 8.00 -2.69
N GLY A 35 6.77 8.11 -3.30
CA GLY A 35 5.68 7.14 -3.11
C GLY A 35 4.98 7.28 -1.76
N ASP A 36 4.33 6.21 -1.30
CA ASP A 36 3.76 6.08 0.04
C ASP A 36 4.85 6.18 1.11
N ASP A 37 4.64 6.99 2.15
CA ASP A 37 5.61 7.19 3.24
C ASP A 37 5.96 5.89 3.96
N ALA A 38 5.08 4.89 3.95
CA ALA A 38 5.37 3.56 4.49
C ALA A 38 6.54 2.87 3.76
N ARG A 39 6.84 3.21 2.48
CA ARG A 39 8.00 2.68 1.76
C ARG A 39 9.33 3.09 2.40
N GLY A 40 9.35 4.23 3.11
CA GLY A 40 10.54 4.77 3.76
C GLY A 40 10.84 4.18 5.14
N TYR A 41 9.97 3.33 5.68
CA TYR A 41 10.22 2.67 6.96
C TYR A 41 11.36 1.67 6.83
N ARG A 42 12.44 1.90 7.58
CA ARG A 42 13.71 1.18 7.43
C ARG A 42 13.68 -0.21 8.04
N ASP A 43 13.00 -0.37 9.17
CA ASP A 43 12.91 -1.63 9.89
C ASP A 43 11.49 -1.84 10.46
N PRO A 44 10.93 -3.07 10.39
CA PRO A 44 11.50 -4.23 9.70
C PRO A 44 11.42 -4.09 8.17
N ALA A 45 12.44 -4.61 7.46
CA ALA A 45 12.47 -4.68 6.00
C ALA A 45 12.79 -6.10 5.51
N VAL A 46 12.18 -6.50 4.39
CA VAL A 46 12.49 -7.76 3.69
C VAL A 46 13.04 -7.42 2.32
N ASN A 47 14.25 -7.89 2.02
CA ASN A 47 14.96 -7.62 0.76
C ASN A 47 15.06 -6.11 0.41
N GLY A 48 15.25 -5.26 1.43
CA GLY A 48 15.35 -3.80 1.26
C GLY A 48 14.00 -3.10 1.03
N VAL A 49 12.88 -3.81 1.14
CA VAL A 49 11.52 -3.24 1.07
C VAL A 49 10.92 -3.20 2.47
N SER A 50 10.32 -2.06 2.82
CA SER A 50 9.57 -1.87 4.06
C SER A 50 8.52 -2.98 4.26
N ALA A 51 8.62 -3.73 5.35
CA ALA A 51 7.66 -4.79 5.67
C ALA A 51 6.26 -4.25 5.97
N PRO A 52 6.07 -3.13 6.72
CA PRO A 52 4.76 -2.51 6.87
C PRO A 52 4.10 -2.17 5.53
N PHE A 53 4.86 -1.64 4.58
CA PHE A 53 4.35 -1.36 3.24
C PHE A 53 3.89 -2.64 2.53
N MET A 54 4.70 -3.70 2.54
CA MET A 54 4.35 -4.98 1.91
C MET A 54 3.11 -5.63 2.54
N MET A 55 2.97 -5.54 3.87
CA MET A 55 1.83 -6.15 4.56
C MET A 55 0.49 -5.54 4.14
N MET A 56 0.46 -4.23 3.92
CA MET A 56 -0.76 -3.45 3.68
C MET A 56 -1.07 -3.21 2.19
N ASN A 57 -0.14 -3.52 1.29
CA ASN A 57 -0.28 -3.28 -0.16
C ASN A 57 -0.01 -4.58 -0.94
N ARG A 58 -0.56 -5.69 -0.44
CA ARG A 58 -0.59 -6.98 -1.14
C ARG A 58 -1.88 -7.10 -1.95
N ASN A 59 -1.80 -7.81 -3.08
CA ASN A 59 -2.82 -7.94 -4.13
C ASN A 59 -3.02 -6.67 -4.97
#